data_AF-W1XAN9-F1
#
_entry.id   AF-W1XAN9-F1
#
_cell.length_a   1.000
_cell.length_b   1.000
_cell.length_c   1.000
_cell.angle_alpha   90.00
_cell.angle_beta   90.00
_cell.angle_gamma   90.00
#
_symmetry.space_group_name_H-M   'P 1'
#
loop_
_entity.id
_entity.type
_entity.pdbx_description
1 polymer ?
#
loop_
_entity_poly.entity_id
_entity_poly.type
_entity_poly.pdbx_seq_one_letter_code
_entity_poly.pdbx_strand_id
1 'polypeptide(L)' 'AQAIMPYVVGGSEVYQQQTSWPLVLEHSDVVVLWSANPLNTLKIAWNASDEQGLSYFSALRDSGKKLICI' A
#
# COMPACT_ATOMS: atom_id res chain seq x y z
N ALA A 1 -18.11 2.90 12.09
CA ALA A 1 -16.67 2.95 12.39
C ALA A 1 -16.09 1.60 12.01
N GLN A 2 -15.16 1.54 11.07
CA GLN A 2 -14.42 0.31 10.73
C GLN A 2 -13.05 0.40 11.38
N ALA A 3 -12.73 -0.58 12.24
CA ALA A 3 -11.46 -0.67 12.92
C ALA A 3 -10.46 -1.44 12.05
N ILE A 4 -9.17 -1.08 12.15
CA ILE A 4 -8.09 -1.86 11.56
C ILE A 4 -8.04 -3.20 12.30
N MET A 5 -8.33 -4.29 11.59
CA MET A 5 -8.27 -5.65 12.13
C MET A 5 -6.87 -6.21 11.90
N PRO A 6 -6.22 -6.83 12.89
CA PRO A 6 -4.88 -7.42 12.75
C PRO A 6 -4.86 -8.76 11.98
N TYR A 7 -5.98 -9.13 11.33
CA TYR A 7 -6.16 -10.36 10.59
C TYR A 7 -6.63 -10.02 9.17
N VAL A 8 -6.27 -10.86 8.18
CA VAL A 8 -6.75 -10.68 6.79
C VAL A 8 -8.26 -10.85 6.79
N VAL A 9 -8.98 -9.73 6.72
CA VAL A 9 -10.44 -9.72 6.55
C VAL A 9 -10.71 -9.59 5.06
N GLY A 10 -11.20 -10.65 4.43
CA GLY A 10 -11.64 -10.59 3.03
C GLY A 10 -12.84 -9.66 2.91
N GLY A 11 -12.62 -8.46 2.35
CA GLY A 11 -13.67 -7.50 2.00
C GLY A 11 -13.69 -7.24 0.50
N SER A 12 -14.65 -6.46 0.01
CA SER A 12 -14.59 -5.94 -1.37
C SER A 12 -13.49 -4.88 -1.46
N GLU A 13 -12.25 -5.32 -1.66
CA GLU A 13 -10.98 -4.59 -1.49
C GLU A 13 -10.91 -3.22 -2.21
N VAL A 14 -11.66 -3.06 -3.30
CA VAL A 14 -11.67 -1.82 -4.11
C VAL A 14 -12.69 -0.77 -3.64
N TYR A 15 -13.69 -1.17 -2.86
CA TYR A 15 -14.75 -0.28 -2.37
C TYR A 15 -14.64 0.01 -0.87
N GLN A 16 -13.72 -0.66 -0.19
CA GLN A 16 -13.40 -0.42 1.20
C GLN A 16 -12.42 0.75 1.32
N GLN A 17 -12.53 1.50 2.42
CA GLN A 17 -11.55 2.51 2.75
C GLN A 17 -10.19 1.85 3.01
N GLN A 18 -9.20 2.16 2.18
CA GLN A 18 -7.85 1.63 2.33
C GLN A 18 -7.11 2.35 3.46
N THR A 19 -6.18 1.64 4.11
CA THR A 19 -5.25 2.24 5.06
C THR A 19 -4.38 3.28 4.36
N SER A 20 -4.19 4.44 5.00
CA SER A 20 -3.36 5.50 4.44
C SER A 20 -1.88 5.17 4.51
N TRP A 21 -1.12 5.61 3.50
CA TRP A 21 0.33 5.39 3.42
C TRP A 21 1.14 5.82 4.65
N PRO A 22 0.87 6.97 5.30
CA PRO A 22 1.61 7.37 6.50
C PRO A 22 1.50 6.37 7.65
N LEU A 23 0.32 5.78 7.86
CA LEU A 23 0.10 4.78 8.92
C LEU A 23 0.83 3.47 8.61
N VAL A 24 0.91 3.07 7.34
CA VAL A 24 1.69 1.90 6.92
C VAL A 24 3.18 2.12 7.21
N LEU A 25 3.70 3.32 6.91
CA LEU A 25 5.08 3.69 7.20
C LEU A 25 5.36 3.80 8.71
N GLU A 26 4.38 4.21 9.51
CA GLU A 26 4.56 4.33 10.96
C GLU A 26 4.54 2.96 11.65
N HIS A 27 3.58 2.11 11.31
CA HIS A 27 3.23 0.93 12.13
C HIS A 27 3.65 -0.42 11.55
N SER A 28 4.13 -0.49 10.31
CA SER A 28 4.51 -1.78 9.70
C SER A 28 5.99 -2.08 9.89
N ASP A 29 6.35 -3.32 10.25
CA ASP A 29 7.75 -3.78 10.29
C ASP A 29 8.16 -4.52 9.02
N VAL A 30 7.22 -5.27 8.44
CA VAL A 30 7.41 -6.07 7.23
C VAL A 30 6.28 -5.77 6.25
N VAL A 31 6.63 -5.44 5.01
CA VAL A 31 5.67 -5.24 3.92
C VAL A 31 5.89 -6.34 2.89
N VAL A 32 4.82 -7.03 2.51
CA VAL A 32 4.85 -8.09 1.49
C VAL A 32 4.02 -7.63 0.29
N LEU A 33 4.66 -7.55 -0.87
CA LEU A 33 4.00 -7.36 -2.16
C LEU A 33 3.81 -8.73 -2.79
N TRP A 34 2.57 -9.17 -2.93
CA TRP A 34 2.25 -10.48 -3.51
C TRP A 34 1.60 -10.32 -4.88
N SER A 35 2.21 -10.91 -5.91
CA SER A 35 1.78 -10.87 -7.31
C SER A 35 1.43 -9.45 -7.80
N ALA A 36 2.10 -8.44 -7.23
CA ALA A 36 1.82 -7.03 -7.44
C ALA A 36 3.07 -6.31 -7.96
N ASN A 37 2.90 -5.52 -9.01
CA ASN A 37 3.94 -4.61 -9.51
C ASN A 37 3.48 -3.15 -9.40
N PRO A 38 3.64 -2.51 -8.23
CA PRO A 38 3.16 -1.15 -7.98
C PRO A 38 3.80 -0.11 -8.89
N LEU A 39 5.02 -0.33 -9.40
CA LEU A 39 5.67 0.60 -10.33
C LEU A 39 4.93 0.71 -11.67
N ASN A 40 4.19 -0.34 -12.05
CA ASN A 40 3.38 -0.37 -13.25
C ASN A 40 1.92 -0.03 -12.94
N THR A 41 1.35 -0.63 -11.88
CA THR A 41 -0.09 -0.49 -11.60
C THR A 41 -0.48 0.88 -11.07
N LEU A 42 0.39 1.56 -10.31
CA LEU A 42 0.09 2.89 -9.74
C LEU A 42 0.13 4.03 -10.77
N LYS A 43 0.61 3.78 -11.98
CA LYS A 43 0.55 4.74 -13.08
C LYS A 43 -0.81 4.73 -13.78
N ILE A 44 -1.65 3.73 -13.50
CA ILE A 44 -2.96 3.55 -14.12
C ILE A 44 -4.01 4.20 -13.21
N ALA A 45 -4.73 5.17 -13.75
CA ALA A 45 -5.85 5.80 -13.08
C ALA A 45 -7.03 5.97 -14.06
N TRP A 46 -8.26 5.94 -13.54
CA TRP A 46 -9.47 6.21 -14.33
C TRP A 46 -9.53 7.67 -14.79
N ASN A 47 -8.95 8.57 -13.99
CA ASN A 47 -8.76 9.99 -14.29
C ASN A 47 -7.25 10.28 -14.47
N ALA A 48 -6.86 11.56 -14.47
CA ALA A 48 -5.45 11.93 -14.35
C ALA A 48 -4.84 11.31 -13.08
N SER A 49 -3.73 10.59 -13.23
CA SER A 49 -3.00 10.03 -12.08
C SER A 49 -2.41 11.16 -11.25
N ASP A 50 -2.49 11.04 -9.93
CA ASP A 50 -1.83 11.94 -8.98
C ASP A 50 -0.36 11.56 -8.75
N GLU A 51 0.08 10.43 -9.31
CA GLU A 51 1.42 9.83 -9.19
C GLU A 51 1.95 9.69 -7.74
N GLN A 52 1.08 9.84 -6.73
CA GLN A 52 1.51 9.85 -5.33
C GLN A 52 1.95 8.47 -4.85
N GLY A 53 1.40 7.41 -5.43
CA GLY A 53 1.77 6.04 -5.04
C GLY A 53 3.27 5.75 -5.18
N LEU A 54 3.94 6.33 -6.17
CA LEU A 54 5.37 6.11 -6.40
C LEU A 54 6.26 6.78 -5.33
N SER A 55 5.89 7.98 -4.87
CA SER A 55 6.65 8.69 -3.84
C SER A 55 6.59 7.97 -2.48
N TYR A 56 5.47 7.31 -2.18
CA TYR A 56 5.36 6.47 -0.99
C TYR A 56 6.22 5.21 -1.06
N PHE A 57 6.41 4.62 -2.24
CA PHE A 57 7.35 3.51 -2.40
C PHE A 57 8.81 3.94 -2.23
N SER A 58 9.18 5.17 -2.64
CA SER A 58 10.50 5.70 -2.28
C SER A 58 10.64 5.91 -0.76
N ALA A 59 9.62 6.47 -0.10
CA ALA A 59 9.64 6.63 1.36
C ALA A 59 9.70 5.28 2.10
N LEU A 60 9.03 4.25 1.57
CA LEU A 60 9.08 2.90 2.12
C LEU A 60 10.49 2.30 2.01
N ARG A 61 11.16 2.52 0.88
CA ARG A 61 12.57 2.12 0.72
C ARG A 61 13.47 2.84 1.73
N ASP A 62 13.30 4.15 1.90
CA ASP A 62 14.12 4.96 2.79
C ASP A 62 13.86 4.65 4.28
N SER A 63 12.68 4.12 4.62
CA SER A 63 12.32 3.73 5.98
C SER A 63 13.13 2.54 6.53
N GLY A 64 13.86 1.80 5.67
CA GLY A 64 14.69 0.66 6.09
C GLY A 64 13.89 -0.59 6.51
N LYS A 65 12.56 -0.59 6.32
CA LYS A 65 11.69 -1.73 6.65
C LYS A 65 11.91 -2.92 5.72
N LYS A 66 11.56 -4.11 6.20
CA LYS A 66 11.72 -5.34 5.41
C LYS A 66 10.65 -5.40 4.32
N LEU A 67 11.06 -5.33 3.07
CA LEU A 67 10.20 -5.49 1.90
C LEU A 67 10.42 -6.88 1.28
N ILE A 68 9.33 -7.62 1.04
CA ILE A 68 9.36 -8.92 0.36
C ILE A 68 8.44 -8.84 -0.85
N CYS A 69 8.92 -9.26 -2.01
CA CYS A 69 8.11 -9.38 -3.22
C CYS A 69 7.99 -10.86 -3.60
N ILE A 70 6.77 -11.36 -3.78
CA ILE A 70 6.43 -12.76 -4.13
C ILE A 70 5.57 -12.76 -5.39
#